data_AF-A0A1F8UXW1-F1
#
_entry.id   AF-A0A1F8UXW1-F1
#
_cell.length_a   1.000
_cell.length_b   1.000
_cell.length_c   1.000
_cell.angle_alpha   90.00
_cell.angle_beta   90.00
_cell.angle_gamma   90.00
#
_symmetry.space_group_name_H-M   'P 1'
#
loop_
_entity.id
_entity.type
_entity.pdbx_description
1 polymer ?
#
loop_
_entity_poly.entity_id
_entity_poly.type
_entity_poly.pdbx_seq_one_letter_code
_entity_poly.pdbx_strand_id
1 'polypeptide(L)'
;MTGYEKYEHWLTLAKYDVETAKILLDAKRYSYVPALCQQSIERMLKGMFVCHTGKEASKTHNIPFLANKLTQNNEFLEKESGKRFRDEKDDKEEFMVDLMFYYMSDYPFSYKKFSERFIEEKVAAELYNNSIKLLEWLESFQTD
;
A
#
# COMPACT_ATOMS: atom_id res chain seq x y z
N MET A 1 -14.82 -7.19 -17.85
CA MET A 1 -14.65 -7.07 -16.41
C MET A 1 -15.08 -5.68 -15.98
N THR A 2 -15.89 -5.57 -14.94
CA THR A 2 -16.29 -4.32 -14.29
C THR A 2 -15.11 -3.68 -13.55
N GLY A 3 -15.23 -2.42 -13.16
CA GLY A 3 -14.21 -1.75 -12.31
C GLY A 3 -14.00 -2.48 -10.98
N TYR A 4 -15.08 -2.99 -10.39
CA TYR A 4 -15.04 -3.75 -9.15
C TYR A 4 -14.37 -5.12 -9.31
N GLU A 5 -14.68 -5.87 -10.38
CA GLU A 5 -13.99 -7.15 -10.66
C GLU A 5 -12.47 -6.93 -10.83
N LYS A 6 -12.06 -5.85 -11.52
CA LYS A 6 -10.64 -5.48 -11.61
C LYS A 6 -10.05 -5.18 -10.22
N TYR A 7 -10.77 -4.43 -9.38
CA TYR A 7 -10.36 -4.16 -8.00
C TYR A 7 -10.19 -5.45 -7.18
N GLU A 8 -11.10 -6.42 -7.29
CA GLU A 8 -11.00 -7.68 -6.54
C GLU A 8 -9.71 -8.46 -6.86
N HIS A 9 -9.22 -8.39 -8.11
CA HIS A 9 -7.91 -8.96 -8.45
C HIS A 9 -6.76 -8.26 -7.73
N TRP A 10 -6.77 -6.93 -7.70
CA TRP A 10 -5.78 -6.14 -6.95
C TRP A 10 -5.86 -6.40 -5.45
N LEU A 11 -7.08 -6.48 -4.91
CA LEU A 11 -7.35 -6.77 -3.51
C LEU A 11 -6.84 -8.16 -3.12
N THR A 12 -7.07 -9.17 -3.96
CA THR A 12 -6.56 -10.53 -3.74
C THR A 12 -5.04 -10.53 -3.64
N LEU A 13 -4.37 -9.83 -4.56
CA LEU A 13 -2.91 -9.69 -4.54
C LEU A 13 -2.41 -8.89 -3.33
N ALA A 14 -3.13 -7.85 -2.90
CA ALA A 14 -2.79 -7.07 -1.71
C ALA A 14 -2.94 -7.91 -0.43
N LYS A 15 -4.02 -8.69 -0.30
CA LYS A 15 -4.27 -9.60 0.83
C LYS A 15 -3.20 -10.68 0.90
N TYR A 16 -2.86 -11.28 -0.23
CA TYR A 16 -1.78 -12.27 -0.31
C TYR A 16 -0.44 -11.73 0.22
N ASP A 17 -0.08 -10.50 -0.13
CA ASP A 17 1.19 -9.89 0.32
C ASP A 17 1.20 -9.66 1.83
N VAL A 18 0.12 -9.10 2.41
CA VAL A 18 0.08 -8.80 3.84
C VAL A 18 -0.07 -10.06 4.69
N GLU A 19 -0.75 -11.10 4.19
CA GLU A 19 -0.75 -12.43 4.80
C GLU A 19 0.65 -13.04 4.79
N THR A 20 1.38 -12.93 3.68
CA THR A 20 2.77 -13.35 3.59
C THR A 20 3.65 -12.58 4.58
N ALA A 21 3.44 -11.27 4.71
CA ALA A 21 4.14 -10.42 5.68
C ALA A 21 3.93 -10.92 7.12
N LYS A 22 2.71 -11.35 7.46
CA LYS A 22 2.40 -11.94 8.76
C LYS A 22 3.14 -13.25 9.00
N ILE A 23 3.14 -14.14 8.00
CA ILE A 23 3.87 -15.41 8.08
C ILE A 23 5.36 -15.17 8.34
N LEU A 24 5.97 -14.21 7.65
CA LEU A 24 7.37 -13.86 7.84
C LEU A 24 7.64 -13.25 9.22
N LEU A 25 6.74 -12.41 9.72
CA LEU A 25 6.82 -11.85 11.07
C LEU A 25 6.80 -12.96 12.12
N ASP A 26 5.85 -13.90 12.03
CA ASP A 26 5.70 -15.04 12.95
C ASP A 26 6.88 -16.01 12.88
N ALA A 27 7.43 -16.20 11.67
CA ALA A 27 8.61 -17.02 11.43
C ALA A 27 9.93 -16.34 11.84
N LYS A 28 9.88 -15.12 12.43
CA LYS A 28 11.05 -14.33 12.82
C LYS A 28 11.98 -13.99 11.64
N ARG A 29 11.39 -13.70 10.48
CA ARG A 29 12.03 -13.34 9.21
C ARG A 29 11.67 -11.91 8.82
N TYR A 30 12.25 -10.93 9.51
CA TYR A 30 11.75 -9.56 9.51
C TYR A 30 12.06 -8.75 8.25
N SER A 31 13.22 -8.94 7.61
CA SER A 31 13.73 -8.06 6.55
C SER A 31 12.79 -7.84 5.36
N TYR A 32 11.91 -8.79 5.05
CA TYR A 32 10.98 -8.68 3.92
C TYR A 32 9.58 -8.21 4.32
N VAL A 33 9.28 -8.12 5.62
CA VAL A 33 7.95 -7.72 6.12
C VAL A 33 7.56 -6.33 5.60
N PRO A 34 8.41 -5.28 5.69
CA PRO A 34 8.03 -3.94 5.23
C PRO A 34 7.85 -3.84 3.72
N ALA A 35 8.65 -4.58 2.94
CA ALA A 35 8.53 -4.61 1.50
C ALA A 35 7.20 -5.19 1.03
N LEU A 36 6.75 -6.28 1.68
CA LEU A 36 5.44 -6.87 1.42
C LEU A 36 4.30 -5.93 1.85
N CYS A 37 4.47 -5.21 2.97
CA CYS A 37 3.51 -4.20 3.41
C CYS A 37 3.39 -3.05 2.40
N GLN A 38 4.51 -2.51 1.92
CA GLN A 38 4.55 -1.50 0.86
C GLN A 38 3.85 -2.00 -0.41
N GLN A 39 4.18 -3.22 -0.86
CA GLN A 39 3.60 -3.80 -2.07
C GLN A 39 2.08 -4.03 -1.94
N SER A 40 1.61 -4.46 -0.77
CA SER A 40 0.19 -4.64 -0.46
C SER A 40 -0.58 -3.32 -0.58
N ILE A 41 -0.09 -2.25 0.05
CA ILE A 41 -0.71 -0.92 0.02
C ILE A 41 -0.68 -0.33 -1.40
N GLU A 42 0.43 -0.49 -2.12
CA GLU A 42 0.55 -0.07 -3.52
C GLU A 42 -0.53 -0.75 -4.39
N ARG A 43 -0.70 -2.07 -4.25
CA ARG A 43 -1.70 -2.85 -4.99
C ARG A 43 -3.11 -2.42 -4.64
N MET A 44 -3.40 -2.21 -3.35
CA MET A 44 -4.69 -1.69 -2.89
C MET A 44 -5.02 -0.37 -3.59
N LEU A 45 -4.14 0.64 -3.50
CA LEU A 45 -4.34 1.95 -4.12
C LEU A 45 -4.51 1.88 -5.64
N LYS A 46 -3.75 1.00 -6.33
CA LYS A 46 -3.92 0.76 -7.77
C LYS A 46 -5.30 0.17 -8.09
N GLY A 47 -5.76 -0.79 -7.29
CA GLY A 47 -7.11 -1.35 -7.41
C GLY A 47 -8.19 -0.31 -7.23
N MET A 48 -8.09 0.50 -6.16
CA MET A 48 -9.03 1.59 -5.87
C MET A 48 -9.08 2.59 -7.03
N PHE A 49 -7.92 2.97 -7.58
CA PHE A 49 -7.85 3.87 -8.73
C PHE A 49 -8.56 3.31 -9.95
N VAL A 50 -8.33 2.03 -10.27
CA VAL A 50 -9.01 1.36 -11.39
C VAL A 50 -10.52 1.31 -11.16
N CYS A 51 -10.96 0.97 -9.94
CA CYS A 51 -12.37 0.89 -9.56
C CYS A 51 -13.10 2.22 -9.75
N HIS A 52 -12.54 3.28 -9.17
CA HIS A 52 -13.24 4.56 -9.08
C HIS A 52 -13.13 5.44 -10.32
N THR A 53 -12.12 5.21 -11.17
CA THR A 53 -11.84 6.10 -12.31
C THR A 53 -12.04 5.43 -13.67
N GLY A 54 -12.18 4.10 -13.69
CA GLY A 54 -12.23 3.29 -14.91
C GLY A 54 -10.94 3.29 -15.73
N LYS A 55 -9.88 3.96 -15.26
CA LYS A 55 -8.57 4.10 -15.94
C LYS A 55 -7.55 3.11 -15.37
N GLU A 56 -6.56 2.77 -16.19
CA GLU A 56 -5.44 1.94 -15.73
C GLU A 56 -4.54 2.72 -14.76
N ALA A 57 -4.06 2.02 -13.73
CA ALA A 57 -3.20 2.65 -12.73
C ALA A 57 -1.80 2.96 -13.27
N SER A 58 -1.16 3.99 -12.70
CA SER A 58 0.18 4.41 -13.11
C SER A 58 1.23 3.32 -12.82
N LYS A 59 2.21 3.15 -13.73
CA LYS A 59 3.37 2.27 -13.54
C LYS A 59 4.40 2.92 -12.61
N THR A 60 4.05 3.01 -11.34
CA THR A 60 4.86 3.60 -10.26
C THR A 60 4.74 2.75 -8.99
N HIS A 61 5.73 2.90 -8.11
CA HIS A 61 5.76 2.30 -6.78
C HIS A 61 5.51 3.33 -5.67
N ASN A 62 5.38 4.61 -6.03
CA ASN A 62 5.25 5.70 -5.07
C ASN A 62 3.82 5.73 -4.50
N ILE A 63 3.66 5.29 -3.25
CA ILE A 63 2.38 5.20 -2.53
C ILE A 63 1.74 6.59 -2.35
N PRO A 64 2.42 7.63 -1.81
CA PRO A 64 1.86 8.98 -1.71
C PRO A 64 1.37 9.52 -3.06
N PHE A 65 2.12 9.28 -4.14
CA PHE A 65 1.72 9.68 -5.48
C PHE A 65 0.42 8.99 -5.93
N LEU A 66 0.25 7.69 -5.67
CA LEU A 66 -0.97 6.96 -6.01
C LEU A 66 -2.18 7.48 -5.23
N ALA A 67 -2.01 7.75 -3.92
CA ALA A 67 -3.06 8.36 -3.10
C ALA A 67 -3.42 9.77 -3.62
N ASN A 68 -2.44 10.58 -3.99
CA ASN A 68 -2.66 11.90 -4.58
C ASN A 68 -3.32 11.82 -5.98
N LYS A 69 -3.11 10.73 -6.73
CA LYS A 69 -3.80 10.53 -8.02
C LYS A 69 -5.29 10.27 -7.86
N LEU A 70 -5.70 9.60 -6.78
CA LEU A 70 -7.11 9.45 -6.43
C LEU A 70 -7.73 10.82 -6.10
N THR A 71 -7.07 11.64 -5.29
CA THR A 71 -7.58 12.98 -4.93
C THR A 71 -7.57 13.98 -6.09
N GLN A 72 -6.85 13.71 -7.18
CA GLN A 72 -6.89 14.51 -8.41
C GLN A 72 -8.03 14.11 -9.36
N ASN A 73 -8.77 13.04 -9.06
CA ASN A 73 -9.85 12.57 -9.91
C ASN A 73 -11.19 13.18 -9.46
N ASN A 74 -11.82 13.97 -10.35
CA ASN A 74 -13.09 14.62 -10.06
C ASN A 74 -14.23 13.63 -9.81
N GLU A 75 -14.34 12.55 -10.59
CA GLU A 75 -15.40 11.54 -10.45
C GLU A 75 -15.35 10.85 -9.08
N PHE A 76 -14.13 10.64 -8.55
CA PHE A 76 -13.94 10.12 -7.21
C PHE A 76 -14.34 11.16 -6.16
N LEU A 77 -13.90 12.41 -6.30
CA LEU A 77 -14.19 13.49 -5.34
C LEU A 77 -15.66 13.96 -5.32
N GLU A 78 -16.45 13.67 -6.35
CA GLU A 78 -17.89 13.93 -6.34
C GLU A 78 -18.64 13.05 -5.34
N LYS A 79 -18.09 11.88 -5.01
CA LYS A 79 -18.64 10.93 -4.04
C LYS A 79 -18.29 11.34 -2.61
N GLU A 80 -19.16 11.03 -1.65
CA GLU A 80 -18.89 11.26 -0.22
C GLU A 80 -17.64 10.49 0.26
N SER A 81 -17.45 9.26 -0.22
CA SER A 81 -16.24 8.48 0.04
C SER A 81 -14.96 9.16 -0.47
N GLY A 82 -15.00 9.82 -1.63
CA GLY A 82 -13.84 10.56 -2.14
C GLY A 82 -13.53 11.84 -1.38
N LYS A 83 -14.56 12.57 -0.92
CA LYS A 83 -14.39 13.73 -0.03
C LYS A 83 -13.75 13.31 1.30
N ARG A 84 -14.31 12.27 1.95
CA ARG A 84 -13.75 11.69 3.18
C ARG A 84 -12.30 11.25 2.98
N PHE A 85 -12.00 10.56 1.89
CA PHE A 85 -10.63 10.13 1.58
C PHE A 85 -9.67 11.32 1.54
N ARG A 86 -10.03 12.39 0.82
CA ARG A 86 -9.19 13.59 0.71
C ARG A 86 -8.95 14.23 2.07
N ASP A 87 -9.98 14.36 2.89
CA ASP A 87 -9.90 15.07 4.17
C ASP A 87 -9.10 14.26 5.21
N GLU A 88 -9.10 12.92 5.13
CA GLU A 88 -8.37 12.03 6.06
C GLU A 88 -6.97 11.60 5.55
N LYS A 89 -6.67 11.78 4.25
CA LYS A 89 -5.43 11.28 3.62
C LYS A 89 -4.18 11.84 4.27
N ASP A 90 -4.17 13.13 4.62
CA ASP A 90 -2.97 13.80 5.12
C ASP A 90 -2.49 13.21 6.45
N ASP A 91 -3.40 12.71 7.29
CA ASP A 91 -3.09 11.97 8.52
C ASP A 91 -2.38 10.63 8.27
N LYS A 92 -2.37 10.15 7.02
CA LYS A 92 -1.76 8.89 6.61
C LYS A 92 -0.49 9.12 5.80
N GLU A 93 -0.20 10.36 5.41
CA GLU A 93 0.88 10.67 4.45
C GLU A 93 2.26 10.37 4.99
N GLU A 94 2.54 10.71 6.25
CA GLU A 94 3.82 10.40 6.92
C GLU A 94 4.13 8.90 6.82
N PHE A 95 3.17 8.04 7.19
CA PHE A 95 3.36 6.59 7.13
C PHE A 95 3.48 6.06 5.70
N MET A 96 2.75 6.64 4.75
CA MET A 96 2.90 6.31 3.32
C MET A 96 4.30 6.65 2.80
N VAL A 97 4.89 7.76 3.26
CA VAL A 97 6.27 8.15 2.94
C VAL A 97 7.26 7.20 3.60
N ASP A 98 7.05 6.82 4.85
CA ASP A 98 7.93 5.90 5.58
C ASP A 98 8.02 4.52 4.90
N LEU A 99 6.90 4.02 4.38
CA LEU A 99 6.91 2.75 3.65
C LEU A 99 7.73 2.78 2.35
N MET A 100 7.95 3.96 1.77
CA MET A 100 8.75 4.09 0.55
C MET A 100 10.23 3.78 0.79
N PHE A 101 10.74 3.89 2.03
CA PHE A 101 12.11 3.46 2.36
C PHE A 101 12.31 1.94 2.18
N TYR A 102 11.23 1.17 2.16
CA TYR A 102 11.26 -0.28 2.14
C TYR A 102 10.79 -0.89 0.82
N TYR A 103 10.49 -0.06 -0.19
CA TYR A 103 10.22 -0.56 -1.54
C TYR A 103 11.43 -1.36 -2.06
N MET A 104 11.17 -2.57 -2.56
CA MET A 104 12.21 -3.41 -3.16
C MET A 104 12.65 -2.86 -4.51
N SER A 105 13.74 -2.10 -4.52
CA SER A 105 14.58 -1.97 -5.71
C SER A 105 15.78 -2.90 -5.53
N ASP A 106 15.74 -4.09 -6.12
CA ASP A 106 16.84 -5.07 -6.09
C ASP A 106 18.03 -4.67 -6.98
N TYR A 107 18.43 -3.40 -6.95
CA TYR A 107 19.68 -2.98 -7.55
C TYR A 107 20.83 -3.14 -6.55
N PRO A 108 21.85 -3.96 -6.87
CA PRO A 108 22.99 -4.22 -6.00
C PRO A 108 23.99 -3.07 -6.08
N PHE A 109 23.65 -1.87 -5.60
CA PHE A 109 24.58 -0.74 -5.66
C PHE A 109 25.68 -0.77 -4.59
N SER A 110 25.53 -1.57 -3.51
CA SER A 110 26.70 -1.99 -2.73
C SER A 110 26.40 -3.21 -1.86
N TYR A 111 27.16 -4.29 -2.01
CA TYR A 111 27.19 -5.42 -1.08
C TYR A 111 27.64 -5.02 0.34
N LYS A 112 28.15 -3.78 0.51
CA LYS A 112 28.60 -3.22 1.79
C LYS A 112 27.47 -2.85 2.76
N LYS A 113 26.21 -2.82 2.30
CA LYS A 113 25.04 -2.41 3.09
C LYS A 113 24.06 -3.55 3.39
N PHE A 114 24.47 -4.81 3.20
CA PHE A 114 23.62 -5.97 3.47
C PHE A 114 23.07 -5.99 4.91
N SER A 115 23.86 -5.54 5.88
CA SER A 115 23.43 -5.40 7.29
C SER A 115 22.30 -4.39 7.50
N GLU A 116 22.23 -3.33 6.68
CA GLU A 116 21.16 -2.31 6.74
C GLU A 116 19.80 -2.85 6.25
N ARG A 117 19.78 -4.03 5.60
CA ARG A 117 18.54 -4.73 5.22
C ARG A 117 17.90 -5.49 6.37
N PHE A 118 18.60 -5.65 7.49
CA PHE A 118 18.04 -6.30 8.66
C PHE A 118 17.30 -5.26 9.48
N ILE A 119 16.03 -5.55 9.71
CA ILE A 119 15.19 -4.78 10.61
C ILE A 119 14.97 -5.61 11.88
N GLU A 120 14.85 -4.93 13.00
CA GLU A 120 14.52 -5.57 14.26
C GLU A 120 13.04 -5.96 14.32
N GLU A 121 12.72 -6.95 15.14
CA GLU A 121 11.36 -7.45 15.35
C GLU A 121 10.36 -6.33 15.66
N LYS A 122 10.75 -5.41 16.55
CA LYS A 122 9.91 -4.28 16.96
C LYS A 122 9.52 -3.40 15.77
N VAL A 123 10.49 -3.06 14.93
CA VAL A 123 10.28 -2.22 13.73
C VAL A 123 9.41 -2.96 12.72
N ALA A 124 9.67 -4.25 12.49
CA ALA A 124 8.86 -5.08 11.60
C ALA A 124 7.39 -5.16 12.03
N ALA A 125 7.16 -5.39 13.33
CA ALA A 125 5.83 -5.49 13.89
C ALA A 125 5.09 -4.14 13.84
N GLU A 126 5.77 -3.03 14.12
CA GLU A 126 5.19 -1.68 14.03
C GLU A 126 4.76 -1.33 12.61
N LEU A 127 5.65 -1.55 11.63
CA LEU A 127 5.35 -1.34 10.21
C LEU A 127 4.17 -2.22 9.76
N TYR A 128 4.19 -3.51 10.12
CA TYR A 128 3.08 -4.42 9.80
C TYR A 128 1.74 -3.93 10.39
N ASN A 129 1.69 -3.61 11.67
CA ASN A 129 0.46 -3.18 12.34
C ASN A 129 -0.08 -1.86 11.78
N ASN A 130 0.80 -0.91 11.46
CA ASN A 130 0.39 0.36 10.84
C ASN A 130 -0.08 0.13 9.40
N SER A 131 0.51 -0.82 8.66
CA SER A 131 0.03 -1.21 7.34
C SER A 131 -1.34 -1.87 7.37
N ILE A 132 -1.65 -2.69 8.37
CA ILE A 132 -3.01 -3.22 8.56
C ILE A 132 -4.02 -2.09 8.76
N LYS A 133 -3.74 -1.15 9.67
CA LYS A 133 -4.62 0.02 9.88
C LYS A 133 -4.83 0.84 8.60
N LEU A 134 -3.76 1.03 7.82
CA LEU A 134 -3.86 1.75 6.55
C LEU A 134 -4.69 0.97 5.52
N LEU A 135 -4.51 -0.35 5.42
CA LEU A 135 -5.31 -1.21 4.53
C LEU A 135 -6.79 -1.22 4.91
N GLU A 136 -7.11 -1.33 6.19
CA GLU A 136 -8.49 -1.24 6.71
C GLU A 136 -9.12 0.12 6.36
N TRP A 137 -8.36 1.21 6.53
CA TRP A 137 -8.78 2.54 6.10
C TRP A 137 -9.03 2.59 4.59
N LEU A 138 -8.12 2.08 3.75
CA LEU A 138 -8.27 2.04 2.29
C LEU A 138 -9.47 1.20 1.84
N GLU A 139 -9.68 0.03 2.42
CA GLU A 139 -10.78 -0.88 2.09
C GLU A 139 -12.14 -0.26 2.46
N SER A 140 -12.19 0.63 3.46
CA SER A 140 -13.40 1.36 3.87
C SER A 140 -13.99 2.28 2.77
N PHE A 141 -13.26 2.51 1.68
CA PHE A 141 -13.72 3.31 0.54
C PHE A 141 -14.23 2.47 -0.65
N GLN A 142 -14.25 1.14 -0.53
CA GLN A 142 -14.66 0.21 -1.59
C GLN A 142 -16.04 -0.43 -1.32
N THR A 143 -16.80 0.12 -0.38
CA THR A 143 -18.10 -0.41 0.08
C THR A 143 -19.32 0.32 -0.53
N ASP A 144 -19.13 1.06 -1.61
CA ASP A 144 -20.21 1.74 -2.36
C ASP A 144 -20.53 1.05 -3.70
#